data_AF-A0ABD5XUC3-F1
#
_entry.id   AF-A0ABD5XUC3-F1
#
_cell.length_a   1.000
_cell.length_b   1.000
_cell.length_c   1.000
_cell.angle_alpha   90.00
_cell.angle_beta   90.00
_cell.angle_gamma   90.00
#
_symmetry.space_group_name_H-M   'P 1'
#
loop_
_entity.id
_entity.type
_entity.pdbx_description
1 polymer ?
#
loop_
_entity_poly.entity_id
_entity_poly.type
_entity_poly.pdbx_seq_one_letter_code
_entity_poly.pdbx_strand_id
1 'polypeptide(L)'
;MSDRATADDDAGGERLIEGEAEAVEASGRPYLAGAAAVVTLFAAAAGYVVAANNAVPAVTVFGAVTLPGSPAAMALYGAVLSLLVVGTLFGLVTVASRFDDDAVN
;
A
#
# COMPACT_ATOMS: atom_id res chain seq x y z
N MET A 1 61.60 -9.45 41.74
CA MET A 1 60.19 -9.89 41.77
C MET A 1 59.60 -9.53 40.42
N SER A 2 59.53 -10.51 39.54
CA SER A 2 58.92 -10.41 38.21
C SER A 2 57.51 -10.98 38.28
N ASP A 3 56.55 -10.26 37.71
CA ASP A 3 55.28 -10.73 37.12
C ASP A 3 54.71 -9.49 36.39
N ARG A 4 54.74 -9.33 35.06
CA ARG A 4 54.17 -10.08 33.93
C ARG A 4 52.62 -10.12 33.89
N ALA A 5 52.09 -9.08 33.26
CA ALA A 5 51.07 -9.07 32.18
C ALA A 5 49.77 -9.91 32.31
N THR A 6 48.66 -9.18 32.39
CA THR A 6 47.38 -9.37 31.66
C THR A 6 46.74 -7.96 31.59
N ALA A 7 46.72 -7.22 30.49
CA ALA A 7 45.94 -7.43 29.27
C ALA A 7 44.46 -7.75 29.57
N ASP A 8 43.63 -6.71 29.57
CA ASP A 8 42.23 -6.69 29.08
C ASP A 8 41.83 -5.21 29.02
N ASP A 9 41.97 -4.55 27.88
CA ASP A 9 41.00 -4.44 26.77
C ASP A 9 39.68 -3.74 27.16
N ASP A 10 39.28 -2.82 26.28
CA ASP A 10 37.96 -2.17 26.21
C ASP A 10 37.61 -1.02 27.18
N ALA A 11 38.46 0.00 27.21
CA ALA A 11 38.01 1.39 27.45
C ALA A 11 37.70 2.13 26.13
N GLY A 12 37.15 1.40 25.15
CA GLY A 12 36.90 1.87 23.78
C GLY A 12 35.43 1.85 23.35
N GLY A 13 34.47 1.63 24.26
CA GLY A 13 33.08 1.33 23.93
C GLY A 13 32.02 2.40 24.21
N GLU A 14 32.35 3.51 24.89
CA GLU A 14 31.36 4.55 25.25
C GLU A 14 31.05 5.53 24.09
N ARG A 15 31.02 5.01 22.85
CA ARG A 15 30.54 5.72 21.65
C ARG A 15 29.79 4.81 20.70
N LEU A 16 28.94 3.92 21.21
CA LEU A 16 28.05 3.17 20.34
C LEU A 16 26.60 3.46 20.68
N ILE A 17 26.17 4.61 20.15
CA ILE A 17 24.82 4.82 19.64
C ILE A 17 23.77 4.82 20.75
N GLU A 18 23.82 5.89 21.55
CA GLU A 18 22.62 6.61 22.01
C GLU A 18 21.97 7.35 20.81
N GLY A 19 21.97 6.72 19.64
CA GLY A 19 20.90 6.85 18.69
C GLY A 19 19.91 5.82 19.18
N GLU A 20 19.14 6.22 20.19
CA GLU A 20 17.86 5.60 20.50
C GLU A 20 17.29 5.19 19.15
N ALA A 21 17.13 3.88 19.00
CA ALA A 21 16.30 3.33 17.97
C ALA A 21 14.88 3.83 18.30
N GLU A 22 14.61 5.11 18.03
CA GLU A 22 13.40 5.48 17.33
C GLU A 22 13.50 4.78 15.97
N ALA A 23 13.37 3.45 16.00
CA ALA A 23 12.53 2.81 15.04
C ALA A 23 11.19 3.51 15.21
N VAL A 24 11.04 4.68 14.56
CA VAL A 24 9.75 5.17 14.14
C VAL A 24 9.17 3.95 13.46
N GLU A 25 8.26 3.29 14.17
CA GLU A 25 7.63 2.05 13.75
C GLU A 25 7.12 2.31 12.34
N ALA A 26 7.89 1.86 11.34
CA ALA A 26 7.75 2.36 9.99
C ALA A 26 6.53 1.68 9.41
N SER A 27 5.36 2.26 9.69
CA SER A 27 4.09 1.73 9.25
C SER A 27 4.10 1.74 7.72
N GLY A 28 3.94 0.58 7.10
CA GLY A 28 3.77 0.47 5.64
C GLY A 28 2.48 1.13 5.14
N ARG A 29 1.56 1.48 6.04
CA ARG A 29 0.23 2.02 5.76
C ARG A 29 0.22 3.28 4.88
N PRO A 30 1.03 4.34 5.13
CA PRO A 30 1.14 5.49 4.23
C PRO A 30 1.58 5.12 2.81
N TYR A 31 2.53 4.20 2.64
CA TYR A 31 3.00 3.79 1.31
C TYR A 31 1.92 3.02 0.55
N LEU A 32 1.21 2.11 1.23
CA LEU A 32 0.09 1.37 0.65
C LEU A 32 -1.08 2.30 0.29
N ALA A 33 -1.39 3.28 1.14
CA ALA A 33 -2.40 4.30 0.83
C ALA A 33 -2.00 5.15 -0.39
N GLY A 34 -0.74 5.55 -0.48
CA GLY A 34 -0.19 6.25 -1.65
C GLY A 34 -0.30 5.40 -2.92
N ALA A 35 0.07 4.12 -2.86
CA ALA A 35 -0.06 3.20 -3.98
C ALA A 35 -1.53 3.04 -4.41
N ALA A 36 -2.45 2.87 -3.46
CA ALA A 36 -3.88 2.79 -3.74
C ALA A 36 -4.42 4.05 -4.44
N ALA A 37 -3.98 5.24 -4.00
CA ALA A 37 -4.35 6.50 -4.63
C ALA A 37 -3.82 6.58 -6.08
N VAL A 38 -2.55 6.22 -6.31
CA VAL A 38 -1.94 6.22 -7.64
C VAL A 38 -2.67 5.27 -8.58
N VAL A 39 -2.93 4.03 -8.15
CA VAL A 39 -3.66 3.04 -8.96
C VAL A 39 -5.06 3.54 -9.30
N THR A 40 -5.75 4.16 -8.33
CA THR A 40 -7.10 4.70 -8.53
C THR A 40 -7.11 5.86 -9.52
N LEU A 41 -6.17 6.79 -9.41
CA LEU A 41 -6.02 7.90 -10.36
C LEU A 41 -5.68 7.37 -11.76
N PHE A 42 -4.82 6.37 -11.86
CA PHE A 42 -4.48 5.73 -13.13
C PHE A 42 -5.69 5.07 -13.78
N ALA A 43 -6.49 4.31 -13.02
CA ALA A 43 -7.71 3.68 -13.51
C ALA A 43 -8.73 4.72 -14.01
N ALA A 44 -8.88 5.83 -13.28
CA ALA A 44 -9.75 6.94 -13.68
C ALA A 44 -9.27 7.58 -15.00
N ALA A 45 -7.97 7.87 -15.10
CA ALA A 45 -7.37 8.43 -16.30
C ALA A 45 -7.52 7.49 -17.51
N ALA A 46 -7.30 6.18 -17.32
CA ALA A 46 -7.49 5.19 -18.37
C ALA A 46 -8.94 5.17 -18.86
N GLY A 47 -9.91 5.13 -17.95
CA GLY A 47 -11.34 5.19 -18.30
C GLY A 47 -11.70 6.46 -19.08
N TYR A 48 -11.19 7.62 -18.65
CA TYR A 48 -11.38 8.89 -19.35
C TYR A 48 -10.84 8.84 -20.78
N VAL A 49 -9.58 8.44 -20.94
CA VAL A 49 -8.89 8.42 -22.24
C VAL A 49 -9.58 7.46 -23.19
N VAL A 50 -9.92 6.25 -22.74
CA VAL A 50 -10.63 5.28 -23.58
C VAL A 50 -11.96 5.85 -24.07
N ALA A 51 -12.77 6.43 -23.20
CA ALA A 51 -14.06 6.99 -23.59
C ALA A 51 -13.94 8.20 -24.53
N ALA A 52 -12.98 9.09 -24.26
CA ALA A 52 -12.73 10.26 -25.10
C ALA A 52 -12.34 9.90 -26.54
N ASN A 53 -11.74 8.72 -26.75
CA ASN A 53 -11.29 8.28 -28.07
C ASN A 53 -12.29 7.39 -28.83
N ASN A 54 -13.31 6.82 -28.18
CA ASN A 54 -14.19 5.82 -28.80
C ASN A 54 -15.63 6.31 -29.10
N ALA A 55 -16.05 7.46 -28.53
CA ALA A 55 -17.33 8.13 -28.84
C ALA A 55 -18.58 7.23 -28.86
N VAL A 56 -18.65 6.22 -27.98
CA VAL A 56 -19.80 5.32 -27.84
C VAL A 56 -20.84 5.97 -26.91
N PRO A 57 -22.16 5.91 -27.22
CA PRO A 57 -23.18 6.54 -26.38
C PRO A 57 -23.33 5.89 -25.00
N ALA A 58 -23.21 4.56 -24.92
CA ALA A 58 -23.33 3.80 -23.67
C ALA A 58 -22.53 2.51 -23.73
N VAL A 59 -22.09 2.03 -22.56
CA VAL A 59 -21.34 0.79 -22.40
C VAL A 59 -22.09 -0.09 -21.41
N THR A 60 -22.37 -1.34 -21.79
CA THR A 60 -22.95 -2.33 -20.87
C THR A 60 -21.83 -3.17 -20.28
N VAL A 61 -21.65 -3.06 -18.97
CA VAL A 61 -20.61 -3.72 -18.20
C VAL A 61 -21.17 -5.02 -17.61
N PHE A 62 -20.47 -6.13 -17.85
CA PHE A 62 -20.84 -7.49 -17.42
C PHE A 62 -22.27 -7.92 -17.80
N GLY A 63 -22.86 -7.31 -18.83
CA GLY A 63 -24.25 -7.58 -19.23
C GLY A 63 -25.32 -7.12 -18.23
N ALA A 64 -24.93 -6.41 -17.17
CA ALA A 64 -25.82 -6.10 -16.04
C ALA A 64 -26.02 -4.59 -15.81
N VAL A 65 -24.96 -3.79 -15.99
CA VAL A 65 -24.97 -2.36 -15.66
C VAL A 65 -24.66 -1.54 -16.92
N THR A 66 -25.57 -0.67 -17.33
CA THR A 66 -25.35 0.25 -18.44
C THR A 66 -24.88 1.61 -17.92
N LEU A 67 -23.71 2.03 -18.37
CA LEU A 67 -23.08 3.31 -18.02
C LEU A 67 -23.07 4.24 -19.23
N PRO A 68 -23.22 5.57 -19.04
CA PRO A 68 -22.99 6.54 -20.10
C PRO A 68 -21.57 6.41 -20.64
N GLY A 69 -21.39 6.46 -21.96
CA GLY A 69 -20.06 6.39 -22.58
C GLY A 69 -19.27 7.70 -22.53
N SER A 70 -19.71 8.68 -21.72
CA SER A 70 -19.02 9.96 -21.57
C SER A 70 -17.68 9.80 -20.83
N PRO A 71 -16.67 10.63 -21.15
CA PRO A 71 -15.35 10.53 -20.50
C PRO A 71 -15.40 10.63 -18.98
N ALA A 72 -16.22 11.53 -18.44
CA ALA A 72 -16.36 11.71 -17.00
C ALA A 72 -17.00 10.47 -16.33
N ALA A 73 -18.01 9.85 -16.96
CA ALA A 73 -18.66 8.67 -16.41
C ALA A 73 -17.71 7.46 -16.39
N MET A 74 -16.91 7.28 -17.45
CA MET A 74 -15.94 6.19 -17.52
C MET A 74 -14.74 6.41 -16.58
N ALA A 75 -14.33 7.66 -16.37
CA ALA A 75 -13.33 7.99 -15.35
C ALA A 75 -13.82 7.63 -13.94
N LEU A 76 -15.05 8.02 -13.60
CA LEU A 76 -15.65 7.70 -12.31
C LEU A 76 -15.80 6.20 -12.13
N TYR A 77 -16.25 5.48 -13.16
CA TYR A 77 -16.32 4.02 -13.15
C TYR A 77 -14.96 3.39 -12.84
N GLY A 78 -13.89 3.81 -13.54
CA GLY A 78 -12.54 3.32 -13.30
C GLY A 78 -12.07 3.57 -11.86
N ALA A 79 -12.33 4.76 -11.32
CA ALA A 79 -12.00 5.11 -9.94
C ALA A 79 -12.73 4.22 -8.92
N VAL A 80 -14.05 4.11 -9.05
CA VAL A 80 -14.90 3.32 -8.14
C VAL A 80 -14.53 1.85 -8.19
N LEU A 81 -14.34 1.29 -9.39
CA LEU A 81 -13.92 -0.10 -9.55
C LEU A 81 -12.56 -0.36 -8.90
N SER A 82 -11.59 0.53 -9.11
CA SER A 82 -10.26 0.43 -8.48
C SER A 82 -10.36 0.45 -6.95
N LEU A 83 -11.11 1.40 -6.39
CA LEU A 83 -11.31 1.49 -4.94
C LEU A 83 -11.98 0.25 -4.38
N LEU A 84 -12.97 -0.31 -5.09
CA LEU A 84 -13.64 -1.54 -4.69
C LEU A 84 -12.64 -2.71 -4.67
N VAL A 85 -11.85 -2.89 -5.73
CA VAL A 85 -10.87 -3.97 -5.81
C VAL A 85 -9.80 -3.84 -4.73
N VAL A 86 -9.15 -2.68 -4.64
CA VAL A 86 -8.07 -2.46 -3.65
C VAL A 86 -8.61 -2.54 -2.22
N GLY A 87 -9.76 -1.93 -1.95
CA GLY A 87 -10.43 -2.00 -0.66
C GLY A 87 -10.82 -3.43 -0.28
N THR A 88 -11.28 -4.23 -1.25
CA THR A 88 -11.59 -5.65 -1.03
C THR A 88 -10.32 -6.43 -0.68
N LEU A 89 -9.24 -6.25 -1.43
CA LEU A 89 -7.97 -6.93 -1.13
C LEU A 89 -7.44 -6.56 0.25
N PHE A 90 -7.44 -5.26 0.59
CA PHE A 90 -7.02 -4.81 1.90
C PHE A 90 -7.91 -5.36 3.02
N GLY A 91 -9.23 -5.38 2.80
CA GLY A 91 -10.20 -5.98 3.72
C GLY A 91 -9.98 -7.49 3.91
N LEU A 92 -9.73 -8.24 2.84
CA LEU A 92 -9.44 -9.67 2.89
C LEU A 92 -8.15 -9.96 3.65
N VAL A 93 -7.09 -9.18 3.40
CA VAL A 93 -5.82 -9.29 4.14
C VAL A 93 -6.06 -9.03 5.63
N THR A 94 -6.78 -7.96 5.97
CA THR A 94 -7.12 -7.62 7.35
C THR A 94 -7.89 -8.76 8.04
N VAL A 95 -8.84 -9.36 7.33
CA VAL A 95 -9.65 -10.49 7.81
C VAL A 95 -8.84 -11.78 7.93
N ALA A 96 -7.84 -12.00 7.09
CA ALA A 96 -6.97 -13.16 7.18
C ALA A 96 -5.98 -13.03 8.34
N SER A 97 -5.37 -11.86 8.52
CA SER A 97 -4.38 -11.60 9.57
C SER A 97 -4.93 -11.85 10.98
N ARG A 98 -6.19 -11.49 11.26
CA ARG A 98 -6.81 -11.79 12.57
C ARG A 98 -6.86 -13.28 12.90
N PHE A 99 -7.01 -14.16 11.91
CA PHE A 99 -7.07 -15.60 12.15
C PHE A 99 -5.67 -16.20 12.39
N ASP A 100 -4.63 -15.57 11.82
CA ASP A 100 -3.25 -15.93 12.09
C ASP A 100 -2.88 -15.54 13.53
N ASP A 101 -3.25 -14.32 13.95
CA ASP A 101 -3.03 -13.83 15.32
C ASP A 101 -3.72 -14.73 16.38
N ASP A 102 -4.95 -15.17 16.11
CA ASP A 102 -5.71 -16.08 16.99
C ASP A 102 -5.11 -17.50 17.07
N ALA A 103 -4.32 -17.94 16.07
CA ALA A 103 -3.76 -19.28 16.03
C ALA A 103 -2.45 -19.44 16.83
N VAL A 104 -1.80 -18.34 17.21
CA VAL A 104 -0.52 -18.35 17.96
C VAL A 104 -0.70 -18.08 19.46
N ASN A 105 -1.93 -17.84 19.92
CA ASN A 105 -2.30 -17.55 21.31
C ASN A 105 -3.06 -18.73 21.94
#